data_AF-A0AAN8ZVX5-F1
#
_entry.id   AF-A0AAN8ZVX5-F1
#
_cell.length_a   1.000
_cell.length_b   1.000
_cell.length_c   1.000
_cell.angle_alpha   90.00
_cell.angle_beta   90.00
_cell.angle_gamma   90.00
#
_symmetry.space_group_name_H-M   'P 1'
#
loop_
_entity.id
_entity.type
_entity.pdbx_description
1 polymer ?
#
loop_
_entity_poly.entity_id
_entity_poly.type
_entity_poly.pdbx_seq_one_letter_code
_entity_poly.pdbx_strand_id
1 'polypeptide(L)'
;MLGLPVLFVFLDLYEDGLEEMAEDLNSSKIMYAVVRVTDPNTTRPKIVLINWQGEGAPNLRKGTCARHLSDLHRLLRGIHVTINARNEEEVEPEVVMAAVLKASATTYNFNERSEINDKTVPV
;
A
#
# COMPACT_ATOMS: atom_id res chain seq x y z
N MET A 1 26.42 4.73 -6.42
CA MET A 1 26.06 3.41 -6.97
C MET A 1 24.75 2.97 -6.33
N LEU A 2 23.61 3.52 -6.77
CA LEU A 2 22.28 3.04 -6.34
C LEU A 2 21.82 1.99 -7.34
N GLY A 3 22.35 0.77 -7.20
CA GLY A 3 21.90 -0.39 -7.96
C GLY A 3 20.55 -0.86 -7.43
N LEU A 4 19.47 -0.20 -7.83
CA LEU A 4 18.17 -0.84 -7.86
C LEU A 4 18.09 -1.53 -9.22
N PRO A 5 17.96 -2.87 -9.29
CA PRO A 5 17.41 -3.45 -10.51
C PRO A 5 16.02 -2.83 -10.64
N VAL A 6 15.87 -1.94 -11.61
CA VAL A 6 14.63 -1.25 -11.92
C VAL A 6 13.66 -2.31 -12.40
N LEU A 7 13.03 -3.01 -11.45
CA LEU A 7 11.69 -3.50 -11.68
C LEU A 7 10.90 -2.23 -12.00
N PHE A 8 10.27 -2.18 -13.17
CA PHE A 8 9.38 -1.09 -13.54
C PHE A 8 8.24 -1.03 -12.53
N VAL A 9 8.47 -0.33 -11.44
CA VAL A 9 7.48 -0.03 -10.43
C VAL A 9 6.72 1.17 -10.99
N PHE A 10 5.56 0.89 -11.58
CA PHE A 10 4.64 1.93 -12.00
C PHE A 10 4.00 2.52 -10.74
N LEU A 11 4.14 3.84 -10.61
CA LEU A 11 3.45 4.65 -9.61
C LEU A 11 2.51 5.56 -10.38
N ASP A 12 1.24 5.19 -10.42
CA ASP A 12 0.21 5.95 -11.12
C ASP A 12 -0.61 6.74 -10.11
N LEU A 13 -0.98 7.97 -10.52
CA LEU A 13 -1.78 8.90 -9.74
C LEU A 13 -3.16 8.99 -10.38
N TYR A 14 -4.18 8.55 -9.66
CA TYR A 14 -5.55 8.54 -10.15
C TYR A 14 -6.31 9.71 -9.53
N GLU A 15 -6.71 10.67 -10.38
CA GLU A 15 -7.60 11.78 -9.99
C GLU A 15 -9.07 11.45 -10.27
N ASP A 16 -9.36 10.61 -11.25
CA ASP A 16 -10.71 10.29 -11.71
C ASP A 16 -11.38 9.12 -10.95
N GLY A 17 -10.69 8.44 -10.04
CA GLY A 17 -11.33 7.56 -9.05
C GLY A 17 -10.65 6.22 -8.80
N LEU A 18 -11.38 5.34 -8.12
CA LEU A 18 -10.92 3.99 -7.74
C LEU A 18 -11.15 2.98 -8.86
N GLU A 19 -12.11 3.26 -9.74
CA GLU A 19 -12.51 2.43 -10.86
C GLU A 19 -11.40 2.36 -11.92
N GLU A 20 -10.90 3.53 -12.37
CA GLU A 20 -9.78 3.61 -13.32
C GLU A 20 -8.52 2.91 -12.75
N MET A 21 -8.25 3.14 -11.47
CA MET A 21 -7.14 2.49 -10.77
C MET A 21 -7.25 0.96 -10.80
N ALA A 22 -8.44 0.41 -10.56
CA ALA A 22 -8.66 -1.03 -10.54
C ALA A 22 -8.46 -1.66 -11.92
N GLU A 23 -8.88 -0.99 -13.00
CA GLU A 23 -8.75 -1.46 -14.38
C GLU A 23 -7.29 -1.50 -14.87
N ASP A 24 -6.45 -0.59 -14.39
CA ASP A 24 -5.03 -0.52 -14.78
C ASP A 24 -4.13 -1.54 -14.06
N LEU A 25 -4.59 -2.11 -12.95
CA LEU A 25 -3.79 -3.03 -12.15
C LEU A 25 -3.59 -4.36 -12.87
N ASN A 26 -2.33 -4.72 -13.08
CA ASN A 26 -1.97 -5.90 -13.85
C ASN A 26 -1.62 -7.08 -12.93
N SER A 27 -2.37 -8.17 -13.04
CA SER A 27 -2.15 -9.40 -12.26
C SER A 27 -0.77 -10.04 -12.44
N SER A 28 -0.05 -9.74 -13.52
CA SER A 28 1.30 -10.27 -13.79
C SER A 28 2.43 -9.36 -13.27
N LYS A 29 2.12 -8.26 -12.58
CA LYS A 29 3.10 -7.26 -12.13
C LYS A 29 2.98 -6.96 -10.64
N ILE A 30 4.09 -6.44 -10.10
CA ILE A 30 4.10 -5.71 -8.83
C ILE A 30 3.95 -4.23 -9.16
N MET A 31 2.96 -3.56 -8.57
CA MET A 31 2.62 -2.17 -8.85
C MET A 31 2.35 -1.43 -7.54
N TYR A 32 2.46 -0.10 -7.56
CA TYR A 32 1.92 0.73 -6.49
C TYR A 32 1.00 1.78 -7.10
N ALA A 33 -0.21 1.91 -6.57
CA ALA A 33 -1.11 2.98 -6.99
C ALA A 33 -1.29 3.96 -5.85
N VAL A 34 -1.35 5.25 -6.18
CA VAL A 34 -1.70 6.29 -5.20
C VAL A 34 -2.95 6.98 -5.68
N VAL A 35 -3.98 6.89 -4.86
CA VAL A 35 -5.30 7.46 -5.15
C VAL A 35 -5.71 8.40 -4.04
N ARG A 36 -6.33 9.52 -4.41
CA ARG A 36 -6.92 10.47 -3.47
C ARG A 36 -8.41 10.21 -3.40
N VAL A 37 -8.91 9.88 -2.22
CA VAL A 37 -10.34 9.65 -1.96
C VAL A 37 -10.85 10.64 -0.92
N THR A 38 -12.14 10.96 -0.95
CA THR A 38 -12.76 11.81 0.06
C THR A 38 -13.40 10.94 1.13
N ASP A 39 -12.96 11.07 2.38
CA ASP A 39 -13.59 10.37 3.50
C ASP A 39 -14.94 11.02 3.83
N PRO A 40 -16.09 10.33 3.69
CA PRO A 40 -17.39 10.91 3.94
C PRO A 40 -17.62 11.26 5.42
N ASN A 41 -16.90 10.64 6.37
CA ASN A 41 -17.02 10.96 7.80
C ASN A 41 -16.34 12.28 8.15
N THR A 42 -15.22 12.60 7.50
CA THR A 42 -14.39 13.77 7.84
C THR A 42 -14.45 14.88 6.80
N THR A 43 -15.05 14.60 5.64
CA THR A 43 -15.10 15.44 4.42
C THR A 43 -13.73 15.93 3.94
N ARG A 44 -12.66 15.25 4.37
CA ARG A 44 -11.27 15.57 4.03
C ARG A 44 -10.72 14.57 3.02
N PRO A 45 -9.90 15.02 2.06
CA PRO A 45 -9.19 14.12 1.17
C PRO A 45 -8.19 13.28 1.96
N LYS A 46 -8.13 12.00 1.63
CA LYS A 46 -7.16 11.03 2.12
C LYS A 46 -6.39 10.44 0.96
N ILE A 47 -5.10 10.28 1.15
CA ILE A 47 -4.21 9.63 0.19
C ILE A 47 -4.07 8.17 0.59
N VAL A 48 -4.41 7.28 -0.33
CA VAL A 48 -4.32 5.84 -0.16
C VAL A 48 -3.21 5.31 -1.05
N LEU A 49 -2.33 4.51 -0.47
CA LEU A 49 -1.33 3.75 -1.20
C LEU A 49 -1.80 2.30 -1.34
N ILE A 50 -1.97 1.83 -2.58
CA ILE A 50 -2.18 0.42 -2.88
C ILE A 50 -0.81 -0.20 -3.14
N ASN A 51 -0.45 -1.21 -2.35
CA ASN A 51 0.68 -2.10 -2.60
C ASN A 51 0.15 -3.36 -3.31
N TRP A 52 0.23 -3.36 -4.64
CA TRP A 52 -0.30 -4.42 -5.48
C TRP A 52 0.74 -5.51 -5.73
N GLN A 53 0.37 -6.74 -5.38
CA GLN A 53 1.15 -7.95 -5.61
C GLN A 53 0.34 -8.96 -6.42
N GLY A 54 0.17 -8.66 -7.72
CA GLY A 54 -0.62 -9.47 -8.64
C GLY A 54 -0.31 -10.97 -8.54
N GLU A 55 -1.33 -11.81 -8.64
CA GLU A 55 -1.21 -13.25 -8.43
C GLU A 55 -0.24 -13.96 -9.40
N GLY A 56 -0.16 -13.46 -10.63
CA GLY A 56 0.77 -13.93 -11.66
C GLY A 56 2.14 -13.26 -11.60
N ALA A 57 2.35 -12.29 -10.71
CA ALA A 57 3.61 -11.57 -10.62
C ALA A 57 4.73 -12.50 -10.09
N PRO A 58 5.95 -12.39 -10.63
CA PRO A 58 7.08 -13.13 -10.09
C PRO A 58 7.26 -12.80 -8.61
N ASN A 59 7.42 -13.85 -7.78
CA ASN A 59 7.65 -13.66 -6.35
C ASN A 59 8.92 -12.83 -6.13
N LEU A 60 8.75 -11.54 -5.87
CA LEU A 60 9.85 -10.68 -5.47
C LEU A 60 10.33 -11.11 -4.09
N ARG A 61 11.65 -11.02 -3.87
CA ARG A 61 12.22 -11.27 -2.54
C ARG A 61 11.57 -10.30 -1.54
N LYS A 62 11.04 -10.81 -0.43
CA LYS A 62 10.35 -10.04 0.63
C LYS A 62 11.09 -8.75 1.04
N GLY A 63 12.43 -8.77 1.03
CA GLY A 63 13.27 -7.61 1.37
C GLY A 63 13.20 -6.45 0.36
N THR A 64 12.95 -6.72 -0.92
CA THR A 64 12.85 -5.69 -1.96
C THR A 64 11.56 -4.89 -1.83
N CYS A 65 10.41 -5.56 -1.67
CA CYS A 65 9.11 -4.91 -1.50
C CYS A 65 9.04 -4.09 -0.20
N ALA A 66 9.61 -4.59 0.90
CA ALA A 66 9.67 -3.86 2.17
C ALA A 66 10.47 -2.56 2.05
N ARG A 67 11.57 -2.59 1.27
CA ARG A 67 12.38 -1.40 1.01
C ARG A 67 11.66 -0.40 0.11
N HIS A 68 10.99 -0.86 -0.95
CA HIS A 68 10.19 0.00 -1.83
C HIS A 68 9.10 0.72 -1.05
N LEU A 69 8.35 0.00 -0.21
CA LEU A 69 7.29 0.59 0.61
C LEU A 69 7.84 1.65 1.57
N SER A 70 9.00 1.39 2.17
CA SER A 70 9.69 2.35 3.04
C SER A 70 10.12 3.62 2.30
N ASP A 71 10.66 3.45 1.09
CA ASP A 71 11.06 4.58 0.22
C ASP A 71 9.83 5.38 -0.24
N LEU A 72 8.72 4.71 -0.60
CA LEU A 72 7.45 5.35 -0.98
C LEU A 72 6.86 6.16 0.17
N HIS A 73 6.81 5.63 1.38
CA HIS A 73 6.36 6.40 2.56
C HIS A 73 7.24 7.62 2.85
N ARG A 74 8.55 7.54 2.56
CA ARG A 74 9.46 8.69 2.71
C ARG A 74 9.22 9.77 1.65
N LEU A 75 8.95 9.36 0.41
CA LEU A 75 8.68 10.26 -0.72
C LEU A 75 7.29 10.90 -0.61
N LEU A 76 6.29 10.12 -0.24
CA LEU A 76 4.88 10.50 -0.16
C LEU A 76 4.47 10.75 1.29
N ARG A 77 4.94 11.88 1.86
CA ARG A 77 4.77 12.25 3.28
C ARG A 77 3.32 12.57 3.73
N GLY A 78 2.33 12.00 3.08
CA GLY A 78 0.91 12.20 3.36
C GLY A 78 0.05 10.97 3.11
N ILE A 79 0.63 9.77 3.01
CA ILE A 79 -0.16 8.53 2.92
C ILE A 79 -0.91 8.33 4.23
N HIS A 80 -2.24 8.27 4.13
CA HIS A 80 -3.13 8.08 5.29
C HIS A 80 -3.42 6.59 5.52
N VAL A 81 -3.50 5.82 4.43
CA VAL A 81 -3.84 4.39 4.46
C VAL A 81 -2.97 3.66 3.44
N THR A 82 -2.43 2.52 3.85
CA THR A 82 -1.75 1.58 2.94
C THR A 82 -2.54 0.29 2.89
N ILE A 83 -2.95 -0.12 1.71
CA ILE A 83 -3.70 -1.37 1.46
C ILE A 83 -2.78 -2.32 0.69
N ASN A 84 -2.71 -3.56 1.13
CA ASN A 84 -2.01 -4.61 0.38
C ASN A 84 -3.07 -5.41 -0.36
N ALA A 85 -2.91 -5.56 -1.67
CA ALA A 85 -3.86 -6.27 -2.51
C ALA A 85 -3.16 -7.21 -3.48
N ARG A 86 -3.84 -8.29 -3.89
CA ARG A 86 -3.29 -9.28 -4.84
C ARG A 86 -4.17 -9.55 -6.06
N ASN A 87 -5.46 -9.25 -5.94
CA ASN A 87 -6.49 -9.46 -6.97
C ASN A 87 -7.41 -8.24 -7.01
N GLU A 88 -8.20 -8.16 -8.09
CA GLU A 88 -9.07 -7.01 -8.38
C GLU A 88 -10.17 -6.83 -7.31
N GLU A 89 -10.67 -7.92 -6.73
CA GLU A 89 -11.67 -7.90 -5.66
C GLU A 89 -11.16 -7.13 -4.41
N GLU A 90 -9.88 -7.22 -4.09
CA GLU A 90 -9.26 -6.53 -2.95
C GLU A 90 -9.03 -5.02 -3.18
N VAL A 91 -9.23 -4.52 -4.40
CA VAL A 91 -9.10 -3.10 -4.77
C VAL A 91 -10.38 -2.49 -5.30
N GLU A 92 -11.50 -3.23 -5.24
CA GLU A 92 -12.80 -2.68 -5.58
C GLU A 92 -13.09 -1.40 -4.78
N PRO A 93 -13.78 -0.40 -5.38
CA PRO A 93 -14.02 0.89 -4.75
C PRO A 93 -14.63 0.78 -3.35
N GLU A 94 -15.57 -0.15 -3.17
CA GLU A 94 -16.24 -0.39 -1.89
C GLU A 94 -15.28 -0.91 -0.82
N VAL A 95 -14.37 -1.82 -1.19
CA VAL A 95 -13.36 -2.42 -0.30
C VAL A 95 -12.34 -1.38 0.14
N VAL A 96 -11.83 -0.58 -0.80
CA VAL A 96 -10.88 0.49 -0.52
C VAL A 96 -11.51 1.56 0.38
N MET A 97 -12.75 1.98 0.07
CA MET A 97 -13.46 2.97 0.89
C MET A 97 -13.76 2.44 2.30
N ALA A 98 -14.13 1.17 2.45
CA ALA A 98 -14.31 0.55 3.77
C ALA A 98 -13.02 0.58 4.60
N ALA A 99 -11.87 0.30 3.99
CA ALA A 99 -10.56 0.40 4.66
C ALA A 99 -10.23 1.84 5.07
N VAL A 100 -10.57 2.82 4.23
CA VAL A 100 -10.38 4.25 4.51
C VAL A 100 -11.22 4.71 5.70
N LEU A 101 -12.50 4.34 5.73
CA LEU A 101 -13.42 4.63 6.83
C LEU A 101 -12.96 4.00 8.15
N LYS A 102 -12.53 2.74 8.09
CA LYS A 102 -11.98 2.04 9.25
C LYS A 102 -10.74 2.76 9.79
N ALA A 103 -9.81 3.14 8.91
CA ALA A 103 -8.61 3.87 9.31
C ALA A 103 -8.92 5.24 9.92
N SER A 104 -9.96 5.94 9.42
CA SER A 104 -10.48 7.17 10.04
C SER A 104 -10.97 6.96 11.46
N ALA A 105 -11.65 5.84 11.72
CA ALA A 105 -12.18 5.49 13.04
C ALA A 105 -11.07 5.00 14.00
N THR A 106 -10.04 4.32 13.49
CA THR A 106 -8.98 3.69 14.30
C THR A 106 -7.71 4.51 14.45
N THR A 107 -7.67 5.80 14.05
CA THR A 107 -6.48 6.67 14.24
C THR A 107 -6.11 6.86 15.74
N TYR A 108 -6.79 6.20 16.68
CA TYR A 108 -6.43 6.06 18.09
C TYR A 108 -5.51 4.88 18.47
N ASN A 109 -5.03 4.03 17.55
CA ASN A 109 -4.05 2.98 17.92
C ASN A 109 -2.67 3.22 17.29
N PHE A 110 -1.84 3.92 18.04
CA PHE A 110 -0.43 4.14 17.77
C PHE A 110 0.33 2.81 17.83
N ASN A 111 0.81 2.34 16.69
CA ASN A 111 2.03 1.56 16.50
C ASN A 111 2.47 0.61 17.64
N GLU A 112 1.86 -0.56 17.78
CA GLU A 112 2.52 -1.69 18.45
C GLU A 112 3.11 -2.62 17.40
N ARG A 113 4.35 -2.32 17.00
CA ARG A 113 5.28 -3.36 16.60
C ARG A 113 6.11 -3.69 17.83
N SER A 114 5.65 -4.69 18.59
CA SER A 114 6.46 -5.35 19.60
C SER A 114 7.71 -5.92 18.93
N GLU A 115 8.87 -5.45 19.38
CA GLU A 115 10.16 -5.98 19.01
C GLU A 115 10.25 -7.44 19.46
N ILE A 116 10.24 -8.36 18.50
CA ILE A 116 10.71 -9.72 18.73
C ILE A 116 12.23 -9.63 18.81
N ASN A 117 12.78 -9.54 20.01
CA ASN A 117 14.20 -9.82 20.24
C ASN A 117 14.33 -11.12 21.04
N ASP A 118 14.34 -12.22 20.30
CA ASP A 118 14.73 -13.54 20.75
C ASP A 118 16.26 -13.60 20.81
N LYS A 119 16.85 -13.52 22.02
CA LYS A 119 18.23 -13.94 22.27
C LYS A 119 18.45 -14.51 23.68
N THR A 120 18.76 -15.81 23.64
CA THR A 120 19.75 -16.58 24.43
C THR A 120 19.41 -17.04 25.85
N VAL A 121 19.22 -18.36 25.94
CA VAL A 121 19.29 -19.20 27.14
C VAL A 121 20.68 -19.05 27.80
N PRO A 122 20.79 -18.82 29.12
CA PRO A 122 22.07 -18.94 29.81
C PRO A 122 22.35 -20.40 30.21
N VAL A 123 23.63 -20.75 30.12
CA VAL A 123 24.29 -22.04 30.45
C VAL A 123 24.08 -22.45 31.91
#